data_AF-A0A554VBF1-F1
#
_entry.id   AF-A0A554VBF1-F1
#
_cell.length_a   1.000
_cell.length_b   1.000
_cell.length_c   1.000
_cell.angle_alpha   90.00
_cell.angle_beta   90.00
_cell.angle_gamma   90.00
#
_symmetry.space_group_name_H-M   'P 1'
#
loop_
_entity.id
_entity.type
_entity.pdbx_description
1 polymer ?
#
loop_
_entity_poly.entity_id
_entity_poly.type
_entity_poly.pdbx_seq_one_letter_code
_entity_poly.pdbx_strand_id
1 'polypeptide(L)'
;MKKKLLLLILSISAIGCGQKIPKTGTLSFNKTIKIIDQKAVDATVKTASKKFINNAKKITEERIKQNGGERMIGESSFSEAMARGAFNDNFNPNYLKDSFWLNKWEFKDSIITYTLTVNKKYPPIYYAKIDRKKNTITKNISLKTNRPETEPRNYNYIPEKNYKVVEHRDDTKIIKGYDCFKVVVETVERSENTPDAFMNFTFTMYVTEEIKCMYHPATKFKRVLDKYYPLEITETNDAVKGYEKMYTVTEIDLK
;
A
#
# COMPACT_ATOMS: atom_id res chain seq x y z
N MET A 1 -0.25 -9.70 -69.08
CA MET A 1 -0.02 -10.26 -67.73
C MET A 1 -0.51 -9.27 -66.67
N LYS A 2 -1.65 -9.54 -66.02
CA LYS A 2 -2.25 -8.66 -65.00
C LYS A 2 -1.73 -9.06 -63.62
N LYS A 3 -0.89 -8.24 -62.98
CA LYS A 3 -0.49 -8.42 -61.58
C LYS A 3 -1.64 -7.96 -60.67
N LYS A 4 -2.31 -8.90 -60.00
CA LYS A 4 -3.24 -8.61 -58.91
C LYS A 4 -2.39 -8.25 -57.68
N LEU A 5 -2.40 -6.97 -57.30
CA LEU A 5 -1.87 -6.49 -56.03
C LEU A 5 -2.91 -6.81 -54.96
N LEU A 6 -2.64 -7.82 -54.12
CA LEU A 6 -3.47 -8.16 -52.96
C LEU A 6 -3.17 -7.12 -51.87
N LEU A 7 -4.07 -6.15 -51.68
CA LEU A 7 -4.00 -5.21 -50.57
C LEU A 7 -4.53 -5.93 -49.31
N LEU A 8 -3.63 -6.38 -48.44
CA LEU A 8 -3.98 -6.94 -47.14
C LEU A 8 -4.27 -5.77 -46.18
N ILE A 9 -5.54 -5.40 -46.05
CA ILE A 9 -6.00 -4.43 -45.05
C ILE A 9 -5.95 -5.13 -43.69
N LEU A 10 -4.83 -4.97 -42.97
CA LEU A 10 -4.75 -5.23 -41.55
C LEU A 10 -5.61 -4.19 -40.84
N SER A 11 -6.89 -4.51 -40.65
CA SER A 11 -7.76 -3.80 -39.72
C SER A 11 -7.27 -4.09 -38.31
N ILE A 12 -6.31 -3.30 -37.83
CA ILE A 12 -6.05 -3.13 -36.41
C ILE A 12 -7.28 -2.40 -35.88
N SER A 13 -8.28 -3.16 -35.45
CA SER A 13 -9.31 -2.65 -34.56
C SER A 13 -8.58 -2.26 -33.28
N ALA A 14 -8.18 -0.99 -33.21
CA ALA A 14 -7.96 -0.31 -31.95
C ALA A 14 -9.29 -0.40 -31.20
N ILE A 15 -9.48 -1.49 -30.46
CA ILE A 15 -10.47 -1.56 -29.41
C ILE A 15 -10.04 -0.44 -28.48
N GLY A 16 -10.68 0.72 -28.62
CA GLY A 16 -10.60 1.77 -27.62
C GLY A 16 -11.08 1.12 -26.33
N CYS A 17 -10.12 0.64 -25.53
CA CYS A 17 -10.40 0.07 -24.23
C CYS A 17 -10.83 1.25 -23.37
N GLY A 18 -12.11 1.60 -23.46
CA GLY A 18 -12.69 2.68 -22.69
C GLY A 18 -12.44 2.40 -21.22
N GLN A 19 -11.97 3.42 -20.49
CA GLN A 19 -11.70 3.30 -19.07
C GLN A 19 -12.92 2.71 -18.35
N LYS A 20 -12.74 1.58 -17.66
CA LYS A 20 -13.83 0.91 -16.94
C LYS A 20 -13.81 1.33 -15.49
N ILE A 21 -14.93 1.88 -15.01
CA ILE A 21 -15.17 2.10 -13.57
C ILE A 21 -15.82 0.83 -13.03
N PRO A 22 -15.14 0.02 -12.19
CA PRO A 22 -15.71 -1.24 -11.72
C PRO A 22 -17.00 -1.00 -10.95
N LYS A 23 -18.08 -1.66 -11.34
CA LYS A 23 -19.36 -1.67 -10.60
C LYS A 23 -19.45 -2.94 -9.76
N THR A 24 -19.04 -4.08 -10.32
CA THR A 24 -19.09 -5.36 -9.62
C THR A 24 -17.81 -6.16 -9.80
N GLY A 25 -17.63 -7.17 -8.95
CA GLY A 25 -16.56 -8.16 -9.10
C GLY A 25 -15.52 -8.12 -7.98
N THR A 26 -14.37 -8.75 -8.20
CA THR A 26 -13.33 -8.98 -7.20
C THR A 26 -11.95 -8.56 -7.67
N LEU A 27 -11.14 -8.14 -6.71
CA LEU A 27 -9.75 -7.79 -6.91
C LEU A 27 -8.95 -8.23 -5.68
N SER A 28 -7.91 -9.02 -5.89
CA SER A 28 -7.10 -9.54 -4.79
C SER A 28 -5.63 -9.25 -4.99
N PHE A 29 -4.95 -8.78 -3.95
CA PHE A 29 -3.50 -8.56 -3.92
C PHE A 29 -2.86 -9.40 -2.83
N ASN A 30 -1.74 -10.04 -3.18
CA ASN A 30 -0.86 -10.66 -2.21
C ASN A 30 0.27 -9.69 -1.85
N LYS A 31 0.55 -9.52 -0.57
CA LYS A 31 1.74 -8.82 -0.09
C LYS A 31 2.80 -9.83 0.33
N THR A 32 4.01 -9.66 -0.19
CA THR A 32 5.18 -10.46 0.16
C THR A 32 6.36 -9.55 0.52
N ILE A 33 7.30 -10.10 1.27
CA ILE A 33 8.57 -9.44 1.58
C ILE A 33 9.67 -10.27 0.94
N LYS A 34 10.46 -9.62 0.09
CA LYS A 34 11.60 -10.24 -0.58
C LYS A 34 12.88 -9.63 -0.04
N ILE A 35 13.70 -10.45 0.63
CA ILE A 35 15.05 -10.05 1.02
C ILE A 35 15.96 -10.29 -0.19
N ILE A 36 16.60 -9.23 -0.67
CA ILE A 36 17.48 -9.24 -1.85
C ILE A 36 18.94 -9.23 -1.42
N ASP A 37 19.23 -8.58 -0.29
CA ASP A 37 20.56 -8.52 0.31
C ASP A 37 20.43 -8.60 1.84
N GLN A 38 20.65 -9.80 2.39
CA GLN A 38 20.62 -10.03 3.82
C GLN A 38 21.70 -9.23 4.57
N LYS A 39 22.89 -9.03 3.97
CA LYS A 39 23.97 -8.27 4.61
C LYS A 39 23.58 -6.81 4.76
N ALA A 40 22.95 -6.23 3.74
CA ALA A 40 22.41 -4.87 3.82
C ALA A 40 21.28 -4.74 4.86
N VAL A 41 20.39 -5.74 4.96
CA VAL A 41 19.37 -5.79 6.02
C VAL A 41 20.04 -5.78 7.39
N ASP A 42 20.94 -6.72 7.66
CA ASP A 42 21.58 -6.88 8.97
C ASP A 42 22.39 -5.63 9.38
N ALA A 43 23.05 -4.98 8.41
CA ALA A 43 23.81 -3.76 8.63
C ALA A 43 22.93 -2.53 8.94
N THR A 44 21.70 -2.47 8.43
CA THR A 44 20.84 -1.27 8.54
C THR A 44 19.73 -1.41 9.58
N VAL A 45 19.16 -2.60 9.77
CA VAL A 45 17.98 -2.84 10.61
C VAL A 45 18.19 -2.46 12.07
N LYS A 46 19.38 -2.73 12.63
CA LYS A 46 19.70 -2.40 14.03
C LYS A 46 19.76 -0.88 14.23
N THR A 47 20.38 -0.17 13.30
CA THR A 47 20.48 1.30 13.33
C THR A 47 19.11 1.95 13.15
N ALA A 48 18.31 1.47 12.20
CA ALA A 48 16.94 1.92 11.98
C ALA A 48 16.05 1.70 13.21
N SER A 49 16.11 0.49 13.81
CA SER A 49 15.38 0.16 15.04
C SER A 49 15.73 1.10 16.18
N LYS A 50 17.03 1.36 16.40
CA LYS A 50 17.50 2.29 17.44
C LYS A 50 16.98 3.71 17.19
N LYS A 51 17.05 4.21 15.96
CA LYS A 51 16.53 5.54 15.59
C LYS A 51 15.02 5.62 15.84
N PHE A 52 14.26 4.61 15.41
CA PHE A 52 12.81 4.52 15.61
C PHE A 52 12.44 4.56 17.10
N ILE A 53 13.08 3.71 17.91
CA ILE A 53 12.84 3.62 19.36
C ILE A 53 13.19 4.94 20.06
N ASN A 54 14.33 5.56 19.72
CA ASN A 54 14.72 6.84 20.31
C ASN A 54 13.72 7.96 19.97
N ASN A 55 13.22 7.99 18.73
CA ASN A 55 12.20 8.95 18.33
C ASN A 55 10.88 8.71 19.08
N ALA A 56 10.45 7.46 19.24
CA ALA A 56 9.27 7.12 20.01
C ALA A 56 9.41 7.54 21.49
N LYS A 57 10.59 7.35 22.09
CA LYS A 57 10.89 7.83 23.44
C LYS A 57 10.79 9.36 23.55
N LYS A 58 11.38 10.09 22.61
CA LYS A 58 11.32 11.56 22.57
C LYS A 58 9.87 12.07 22.52
N ILE A 59 9.02 11.47 21.68
CA ILE A 59 7.58 11.81 21.60
C ILE A 59 6.89 11.58 22.95
N THR A 60 7.13 10.43 23.59
CA THR A 60 6.54 10.11 24.89
C THR A 60 6.98 11.11 25.96
N GLU A 61 8.28 11.45 26.00
CA GLU A 61 8.82 12.44 26.94
C GLU A 61 8.22 13.84 26.75
N GLU A 62 8.06 14.30 25.50
CA GLU A 62 7.44 15.58 25.18
C GLU A 62 5.97 15.63 25.62
N ARG A 63 5.22 14.53 25.42
CA ARG A 63 3.82 14.43 25.88
C ARG A 63 3.69 14.43 27.39
N ILE A 64 4.57 13.73 28.11
CA ILE A 64 4.57 13.73 29.58
C ILE A 64 4.81 15.16 30.10
N LYS A 65 5.81 15.85 29.54
CA LYS A 65 6.12 17.25 29.88
C LYS A 65 4.93 18.18 29.62
N GLN A 66 4.25 18.04 28.50
CA GLN A 66 3.08 18.87 28.16
C GLN A 66 1.89 18.64 29.09
N ASN A 67 1.72 17.43 29.60
CA ASN A 67 0.60 17.06 30.48
C ASN A 67 0.90 17.25 31.98
N GLY A 68 2.05 17.83 32.35
CA GLY A 68 2.42 18.10 33.75
C GLY A 68 2.64 16.84 34.60
N GLY A 69 2.86 15.68 33.97
CA GLY A 69 3.02 14.42 34.68
C GLY A 69 4.45 14.19 35.19
N GLU A 70 4.59 13.66 36.39
CA GLU A 70 5.82 13.02 36.84
C GLU A 70 6.02 11.69 36.09
N ARG A 71 7.25 11.41 35.65
CA ARG A 71 7.58 10.12 35.00
C ARG A 71 7.35 8.99 35.98
N MET A 72 6.40 8.09 35.68
CA MET A 72 6.36 6.81 36.39
C MET A 72 7.58 5.98 35.98
N ILE A 73 8.33 5.49 36.97
CA ILE A 73 9.49 4.60 36.81
C ILE A 73 8.96 3.27 36.20
N GLY A 74 8.89 3.19 34.87
CA GLY A 74 8.34 2.04 34.14
C GLY A 74 7.78 2.38 32.75
N GLU A 75 7.39 3.63 32.50
CA GLU A 75 6.84 4.04 31.19
C GLU A 75 7.88 4.04 30.08
N SER A 76 9.15 4.29 30.40
CA SER A 76 10.25 4.34 29.42
C SER A 76 10.62 2.96 28.86
N SER A 77 10.58 1.90 29.68
CA SER A 77 10.84 0.53 29.25
C SER A 77 9.65 -0.06 28.50
N PHE A 78 8.43 0.20 28.96
CA PHE A 78 7.21 -0.22 28.27
C PHE A 78 7.07 0.44 26.88
N SER A 79 7.28 1.76 26.78
CA SER A 79 7.25 2.47 25.50
C SER A 79 8.35 2.00 24.54
N GLU A 80 9.54 1.67 25.04
CA GLU A 80 10.58 1.06 24.23
C GLU A 80 10.16 -0.31 23.69
N ALA A 81 9.59 -1.17 24.53
CA ALA A 81 9.13 -2.50 24.11
C ALA A 81 8.04 -2.39 23.03
N MET A 82 7.06 -1.48 23.21
CA MET A 82 6.04 -1.21 22.21
C MET A 82 6.63 -0.67 20.90
N ALA A 83 7.55 0.29 20.98
CA ALA A 83 8.21 0.85 19.80
C ALA A 83 9.03 -0.20 19.04
N ARG A 84 9.71 -1.09 19.78
CA ARG A 84 10.46 -2.20 19.19
C ARG A 84 9.54 -3.22 18.51
N GLY A 85 8.43 -3.58 19.15
CA GLY A 85 7.40 -4.44 18.56
C GLY A 85 6.84 -3.83 17.28
N ALA A 86 6.39 -2.57 17.35
CA ALA A 86 5.89 -1.84 16.19
C ALA A 86 6.93 -1.74 15.06
N PHE A 87 8.21 -1.52 15.39
CA PHE A 87 9.27 -1.52 14.39
C PHE A 87 9.40 -2.88 13.71
N ASN A 88 9.45 -3.97 14.48
CA ASN A 88 9.57 -5.31 13.93
C ASN A 88 8.39 -5.69 13.02
N ASP A 89 7.17 -5.34 13.45
CA ASP A 89 5.93 -5.66 12.73
C ASP A 89 5.72 -4.86 11.44
N ASN A 90 6.47 -3.77 11.23
CA ASN A 90 6.28 -2.88 10.08
C ASN A 90 7.51 -2.72 9.18
N PHE A 91 8.72 -2.82 9.74
CA PHE A 91 9.96 -2.44 9.05
C PHE A 91 11.05 -3.51 9.08
N ASN A 92 10.95 -4.55 9.92
CA ASN A 92 11.99 -5.58 10.00
C ASN A 92 11.69 -6.76 9.06
N PRO A 93 12.34 -6.87 7.89
CA PRO A 93 12.00 -7.89 6.91
C PRO A 93 12.24 -9.32 7.41
N ASN A 94 13.14 -9.52 8.39
CA ASN A 94 13.38 -10.84 8.98
C ASN A 94 12.16 -11.38 9.75
N TYR A 95 11.32 -10.50 10.30
CA TYR A 95 10.07 -10.87 10.97
C TYR A 95 8.90 -11.00 9.98
N LEU A 96 8.97 -10.27 8.86
CA LEU A 96 7.85 -10.14 7.94
C LEU A 96 7.88 -11.13 6.77
N LYS A 97 9.05 -11.70 6.44
CA LYS A 97 9.26 -12.59 5.28
C LYS A 97 8.35 -13.82 5.24
N ASP A 98 8.01 -14.38 6.40
CA ASP A 98 7.20 -15.60 6.49
C ASP A 98 5.70 -15.31 6.57
N SER A 99 5.31 -14.03 6.58
CA SER A 99 3.92 -13.64 6.71
C SER A 99 3.20 -13.65 5.36
N PHE A 100 2.07 -14.36 5.29
CA PHE A 100 1.15 -14.30 4.15
C PHE A 100 0.11 -13.21 4.37
N TRP A 101 -0.03 -12.27 3.43
CA TRP A 101 -1.00 -11.18 3.51
C TRP A 101 -1.83 -11.11 2.23
N LEU A 102 -3.12 -11.48 2.32
CA LEU A 102 -4.06 -11.36 1.19
C LEU A 102 -5.03 -10.21 1.44
N ASN A 103 -5.03 -9.25 0.53
CA ASN A 103 -5.95 -8.13 0.49
C ASN A 103 -7.01 -8.41 -0.57
N LYS A 104 -8.27 -8.62 -0.18
CA LYS A 104 -9.36 -8.87 -1.13
C LYS A 104 -10.36 -7.72 -1.10
N TRP A 105 -10.73 -7.26 -2.29
CA TRP A 105 -11.69 -6.20 -2.54
C TRP A 105 -12.86 -6.79 -3.33
N GLU A 106 -14.07 -6.54 -2.87
CA GLU A 106 -15.32 -6.94 -3.53
C GLU A 106 -16.13 -5.68 -3.84
N PHE A 107 -16.44 -5.50 -5.12
CA PHE A 107 -17.20 -4.36 -5.63
C PHE A 107 -18.67 -4.74 -5.75
N LYS A 108 -19.55 -3.90 -5.20
CA LYS A 108 -21.01 -3.99 -5.30
C LYS A 108 -21.60 -2.60 -5.44
N ASP A 109 -21.73 -2.16 -6.69
CA ASP A 109 -22.11 -0.80 -7.06
C ASP A 109 -21.30 0.22 -6.25
N SER A 110 -21.92 1.16 -5.55
CA SER A 110 -21.19 2.17 -4.80
C SER A 110 -20.44 1.66 -3.56
N ILE A 111 -20.51 0.36 -3.23
CA ILE A 111 -19.85 -0.20 -2.06
C ILE A 111 -18.64 -1.03 -2.46
N ILE A 112 -17.53 -0.82 -1.77
CA ILE A 112 -16.38 -1.72 -1.79
C ILE A 112 -16.24 -2.34 -0.41
N THR A 113 -16.16 -3.67 -0.36
CA THR A 113 -15.78 -4.40 0.84
C THR A 113 -14.31 -4.80 0.73
N TYR A 114 -13.52 -4.48 1.75
CA TYR A 114 -12.12 -4.86 1.87
C TYR A 114 -11.95 -5.85 3.02
N THR A 115 -11.23 -6.94 2.76
CA THR A 115 -10.78 -7.89 3.78
C THR A 115 -9.28 -8.09 3.71
N LEU A 116 -8.67 -8.26 4.89
CA LEU A 116 -7.26 -8.63 5.02
C LEU A 116 -7.13 -9.93 5.80
N THR A 117 -6.49 -10.91 5.16
CA THR A 117 -6.15 -12.19 5.78
C THR A 117 -4.66 -12.28 5.99
N VAL A 118 -4.26 -12.53 7.24
CA VAL A 118 -2.88 -12.81 7.62
C VAL A 118 -2.82 -14.28 7.99
N ASN A 119 -2.13 -15.09 7.18
CA ASN A 119 -2.15 -16.56 7.17
C ASN A 119 -3.46 -17.19 6.63
N LYS A 120 -3.32 -18.03 5.59
CA LYS A 120 -4.40 -18.71 4.87
C LYS A 120 -5.32 -19.57 5.75
N LYS A 121 -4.83 -20.03 6.91
CA LYS A 121 -5.58 -20.92 7.82
C LYS A 121 -6.57 -20.17 8.71
N TYR A 122 -6.47 -18.85 8.83
CA TYR A 122 -7.31 -18.05 9.72
C TYR A 122 -8.30 -17.18 8.95
N PRO A 123 -9.45 -16.84 9.56
CA PRO A 123 -10.37 -15.88 8.97
C PRO A 123 -9.72 -14.49 8.84
N PRO A 124 -10.30 -13.59 8.01
CA PRO A 124 -9.81 -12.23 7.89
C PRO A 124 -9.70 -11.55 9.24
N ILE A 125 -8.56 -10.90 9.47
CA ILE A 125 -8.26 -10.17 10.70
C ILE A 125 -8.71 -8.71 10.63
N TYR A 126 -9.12 -8.24 9.45
CA TYR A 126 -9.60 -6.87 9.28
C TYR A 126 -10.62 -6.81 8.15
N TYR A 127 -11.65 -6.01 8.39
CA TYR A 127 -12.73 -5.72 7.45
C TYR A 127 -12.91 -4.21 7.36
N ALA A 128 -13.14 -3.71 6.14
CA ALA A 128 -13.62 -2.35 5.95
C ALA A 128 -14.65 -2.28 4.84
N LYS A 129 -15.56 -1.32 4.96
CA LYS A 129 -16.55 -0.95 3.95
C LYS A 129 -16.27 0.46 3.49
N ILE A 130 -16.15 0.67 2.17
CA ILE A 130 -15.99 1.97 1.55
C ILE A 130 -17.27 2.30 0.79
N ASP A 131 -17.89 3.43 1.13
CA ASP A 131 -19.00 4.01 0.37
C ASP A 131 -18.44 5.04 -0.62
N ARG A 132 -18.45 4.71 -1.90
CA ARG A 132 -17.91 5.53 -2.98
C ARG A 132 -18.72 6.79 -3.25
N LYS A 133 -20.03 6.79 -2.93
CA LYS A 133 -20.88 7.98 -3.12
C LYS A 133 -20.61 9.01 -2.02
N LYS A 134 -20.37 8.54 -0.80
CA LYS A 134 -20.08 9.40 0.36
C LYS A 134 -18.59 9.67 0.54
N ASN A 135 -17.74 8.94 -0.18
CA ASN A 135 -16.29 8.90 0.03
C ASN A 135 -15.90 8.61 1.49
N THR A 136 -16.59 7.66 2.11
CA THR A 136 -16.35 7.27 3.51
C THR A 136 -15.88 5.83 3.64
N ILE A 137 -15.20 5.55 4.74
CA ILE A 137 -14.74 4.23 5.16
C ILE A 137 -15.21 3.94 6.59
N THR A 138 -15.74 2.74 6.78
CA THR A 138 -16.07 2.14 8.07
C THR A 138 -15.20 0.90 8.26
N LYS A 139 -14.61 0.74 9.44
CA LYS A 139 -13.68 -0.35 9.78
C LYS A 139 -14.26 -1.26 10.88
N ASN A 140 -13.96 -2.55 10.78
CA ASN A 140 -14.19 -3.55 11.82
C ASN A 140 -12.91 -4.39 12.01
N ILE A 141 -12.38 -4.41 13.25
CA ILE A 141 -11.05 -4.95 13.57
C ILE A 141 -11.08 -6.47 13.79
N SER A 142 -12.24 -7.14 13.87
CA SER A 142 -12.31 -8.62 13.78
C SER A 142 -13.75 -9.11 13.91
N LEU A 143 -14.17 -10.01 13.01
CA LEU A 143 -15.44 -10.74 13.08
C LEU A 143 -15.57 -11.58 14.37
N LYS A 144 -14.47 -11.95 15.02
CA LYS A 144 -14.48 -12.72 16.27
C LYS A 144 -14.71 -11.88 17.51
N THR A 145 -14.41 -10.57 17.45
CA THR A 145 -14.34 -9.75 18.67
C THR A 145 -15.67 -9.09 19.05
N ASN A 146 -16.74 -9.30 18.27
CA ASN A 146 -18.04 -8.62 18.42
C ASN A 146 -17.91 -7.10 18.61
N ARG A 147 -16.78 -6.52 18.16
CA ARG A 147 -16.50 -5.10 18.32
C ARG A 147 -17.42 -4.34 17.35
N PRO A 148 -18.05 -3.26 17.82
CA PRO A 148 -18.91 -2.46 16.96
C PRO A 148 -18.10 -1.88 15.80
N GLU A 149 -18.78 -1.72 14.66
CA GLU A 149 -18.22 -0.97 13.54
C GLU A 149 -17.83 0.43 13.99
N THR A 150 -16.70 0.93 13.48
CA THR A 150 -16.33 2.33 13.68
C THR A 150 -17.32 3.26 12.97
N GLU A 151 -17.51 4.45 13.52
CA GLU A 151 -18.28 5.48 12.81
C GLU A 151 -17.68 5.77 11.42
N PRO A 152 -18.50 6.06 10.39
CA PRO A 152 -18.02 6.40 9.06
C PRO A 152 -17.08 7.61 9.11
N ARG A 153 -15.91 7.50 8.47
CA ARG A 153 -14.94 8.61 8.33
C ARG A 153 -14.58 8.80 6.88
N ASN A 154 -14.12 9.99 6.50
CA ASN A 154 -13.66 10.25 5.15
C ASN A 154 -12.50 9.30 4.75
N TYR A 155 -12.53 8.83 3.51
CA TYR A 155 -11.41 8.10 2.94
C TYR A 155 -10.27 9.08 2.64
N ASN A 156 -9.20 8.98 3.44
CA ASN A 156 -8.06 9.90 3.33
C ASN A 156 -7.01 9.41 2.34
N TYR A 157 -6.56 10.32 1.48
CA TYR A 157 -5.43 10.17 0.56
C TYR A 157 -4.15 10.75 1.16
N ILE A 158 -3.00 10.34 0.61
CA ILE A 158 -1.73 11.01 0.91
C ILE A 158 -1.77 12.40 0.27
N PRO A 159 -1.45 13.49 1.00
CA PRO A 159 -1.42 14.84 0.43
C PRO A 159 -0.43 14.96 -0.73
N GLU A 160 -0.81 15.62 -1.82
CA GLU A 160 0.02 15.71 -3.04
C GLU A 160 1.36 16.41 -2.81
N LYS A 161 1.42 17.37 -1.88
CA LYS A 161 2.67 18.04 -1.49
C LYS A 161 3.70 17.10 -0.86
N ASN A 162 3.30 15.90 -0.44
CA ASN A 162 4.17 14.94 0.24
C ASN A 162 4.83 13.93 -0.70
N TYR A 163 4.51 13.92 -2.00
CA TYR A 163 5.08 12.97 -2.94
C TYR A 163 5.32 13.52 -4.35
N LYS A 164 6.29 12.94 -5.03
CA LYS A 164 6.61 13.18 -6.44
C LYS A 164 6.24 11.96 -7.27
N VAL A 165 5.85 12.17 -8.53
CA VAL A 165 5.47 11.09 -9.46
C VAL A 165 6.29 11.28 -10.74
N VAL A 166 6.93 10.21 -11.20
CA VAL A 166 7.67 10.16 -12.45
C VAL A 166 7.12 9.01 -13.30
N GLU A 167 6.77 9.29 -14.55
CA GLU A 167 6.24 8.30 -15.49
C GLU A 167 7.37 7.77 -16.39
N HIS A 168 7.42 6.46 -16.57
CA HIS A 168 8.36 5.78 -17.47
C HIS A 168 7.54 4.96 -18.48
N ARG A 169 6.96 5.64 -19.47
CA ARG A 169 6.01 5.03 -20.42
C ARG A 169 6.63 3.98 -21.35
N ASP A 170 7.95 4.02 -21.53
CA ASP A 170 8.67 3.04 -22.34
C ASP A 170 8.93 1.72 -21.58
N ASP A 171 8.81 1.72 -20.25
CA ASP A 171 8.97 0.53 -19.40
C ASP A 171 7.59 -0.12 -19.19
N THR A 172 7.27 -1.07 -20.08
CA THR A 172 5.94 -1.68 -20.18
C THR A 172 5.93 -3.16 -19.85
N LYS A 173 4.77 -3.65 -19.40
CA LYS A 173 4.53 -5.06 -19.06
C LYS A 173 3.04 -5.37 -19.14
N ILE A 174 2.69 -6.57 -19.59
CA ILE A 174 1.31 -7.06 -19.52
C ILE A 174 1.08 -7.75 -18.18
N ILE A 175 0.08 -7.31 -17.41
CA ILE A 175 -0.28 -7.91 -16.12
C ILE A 175 -1.75 -8.34 -16.17
N LYS A 176 -2.00 -9.65 -16.11
CA LYS A 176 -3.37 -10.22 -16.14
C LYS A 176 -4.21 -9.74 -17.34
N GLY A 177 -3.56 -9.49 -18.48
CA GLY A 177 -4.21 -9.03 -19.71
C GLY A 177 -4.38 -7.51 -19.82
N TYR A 178 -3.87 -6.74 -18.85
CA TYR A 178 -3.86 -5.28 -18.89
C TYR A 178 -2.50 -4.77 -19.35
N ASP A 179 -2.52 -3.79 -20.24
CA ASP A 179 -1.31 -3.08 -20.66
C ASP A 179 -0.90 -2.11 -19.55
N CYS A 180 0.29 -2.35 -18.99
CA CYS A 180 0.81 -1.54 -17.91
C CYS A 180 2.11 -0.86 -18.31
N PHE A 181 2.34 0.32 -17.73
CA PHE A 181 3.62 1.02 -17.77
C PHE A 181 4.05 1.41 -16.37
N LYS A 182 5.33 1.75 -16.23
CA LYS A 182 5.92 2.05 -14.93
C LYS A 182 5.70 3.49 -14.49
N VAL A 183 5.37 3.65 -13.22
CA VAL A 183 5.30 4.92 -12.50
C VAL A 183 6.10 4.78 -11.21
N VAL A 184 7.00 5.72 -10.96
CA VAL A 184 7.78 5.80 -9.71
C VAL A 184 7.25 6.93 -8.86
N VAL A 185 6.99 6.65 -7.58
CA VAL A 185 6.56 7.62 -6.59
C VAL A 185 7.52 7.67 -5.42
N GLU A 186 8.02 8.87 -5.13
CA GLU A 186 8.87 9.14 -3.99
C GLU A 186 8.07 9.93 -2.96
N THR A 187 8.06 9.48 -1.71
CA THR A 187 7.35 10.16 -0.61
C THR A 187 8.21 10.19 0.64
N VAL A 188 8.00 11.24 1.43
CA VAL A 188 8.64 11.38 2.75
C VAL A 188 7.56 11.24 3.81
N GLU A 189 7.63 10.19 4.62
CA GLU A 189 6.79 10.09 5.79
C GLU A 189 7.48 10.83 6.93
N ARG A 190 6.86 11.90 7.43
CA ARG A 190 7.35 12.69 8.56
C ARG A 190 6.41 12.52 9.73
N SER A 191 6.96 12.30 10.92
CA SER A 191 6.18 12.43 12.14
C SER A 191 5.89 13.90 12.40
N GLU A 192 4.61 14.26 12.54
CA GLU A 192 4.20 15.64 12.87
C GLU A 192 4.81 16.12 14.19
N ASN A 193 4.97 15.21 15.16
CA ASN A 193 5.51 15.52 16.48
C ASN A 193 7.04 15.49 16.51
N THR A 194 7.69 14.87 15.51
CA THR A 194 9.16 14.80 15.44
C THR A 194 9.61 14.97 13.98
N PRO A 195 9.81 16.21 13.51
CA PRO A 195 10.19 16.49 12.12
C PRO A 195 11.47 15.77 11.67
N ASP A 196 12.38 15.49 12.61
CA ASP A 196 13.65 14.76 12.38
C ASP A 196 13.44 13.24 12.20
N ALA A 197 12.26 12.74 12.58
CA ALA A 197 11.82 11.38 12.35
C ALA A 197 11.12 11.30 11.00
N PHE A 198 11.92 11.16 9.95
CA PHE A 198 11.42 10.90 8.62
C PHE A 198 12.02 9.64 8.01
N MET A 199 11.24 9.03 7.11
CA MET A 199 11.63 7.89 6.28
C MET A 199 11.24 8.20 4.85
N ASN A 200 12.18 8.00 3.93
CA ASN A 200 11.90 8.14 2.50
C ASN A 200 11.45 6.78 1.97
N PHE A 201 10.32 6.79 1.27
CA PHE A 201 9.81 5.61 0.59
C PHE A 201 9.82 5.82 -0.91
N THR A 202 10.20 4.77 -1.64
CA THR A 202 10.08 4.70 -3.09
C THR A 202 9.10 3.58 -3.45
N PHE A 203 8.09 3.94 -4.23
CA PHE A 203 7.10 3.03 -4.78
C PHE A 203 7.32 2.93 -6.28
N THR A 204 7.75 1.78 -6.75
CA THR A 204 7.75 1.45 -8.18
C THR A 204 6.46 0.71 -8.49
N MET A 205 5.64 1.24 -9.39
CA MET A 205 4.32 0.72 -9.70
C MET A 205 4.22 0.43 -11.19
N TYR A 206 3.69 -0.74 -11.55
CA TYR A 206 3.16 -0.97 -12.89
C TYR A 206 1.66 -0.69 -12.87
N VAL A 207 1.23 0.27 -13.67
CA VAL A 207 -0.13 0.84 -13.65
C VAL A 207 -0.78 0.73 -15.02
N THR A 208 -2.10 0.56 -15.05
CA THR A 208 -2.92 0.56 -16.28
C THR A 208 -3.87 1.75 -16.31
N GLU A 209 -4.15 2.28 -17.51
CA GLU A 209 -5.17 3.32 -17.75
C GLU A 209 -6.59 2.73 -17.91
N GLU A 210 -6.71 1.40 -18.04
CA GLU A 210 -7.96 0.73 -18.39
C GLU A 210 -8.93 0.60 -17.21
N ILE A 211 -8.43 0.67 -15.97
CA ILE A 211 -9.24 0.60 -14.73
C ILE A 211 -9.28 2.00 -14.10
N LYS A 212 -10.49 2.51 -13.88
CA LYS A 212 -10.71 3.81 -13.21
C LYS A 212 -11.32 3.61 -11.83
N CYS A 213 -10.46 3.61 -10.80
CA CYS A 213 -10.89 3.46 -9.42
C CYS A 213 -10.01 4.27 -8.47
N MET A 214 -10.65 5.18 -7.73
CA MET A 214 -10.02 6.06 -6.74
C MET A 214 -9.60 5.36 -5.43
N TYR A 215 -9.73 4.05 -5.36
CA TYR A 215 -9.59 3.28 -4.13
C TYR A 215 -8.69 2.08 -4.39
N HIS A 216 -7.66 1.90 -3.56
CA HIS A 216 -6.70 0.82 -3.72
C HIS A 216 -6.31 0.19 -2.37
N PRO A 217 -6.10 -1.15 -2.29
CA PRO A 217 -5.75 -1.85 -1.05
C PRO A 217 -4.39 -1.42 -0.47
N ALA A 218 -3.42 -1.12 -1.34
CA ALA A 218 -2.02 -0.93 -0.95
C ALA A 218 -1.49 0.50 -1.11
N THR A 219 -2.23 1.42 -1.76
CA THR A 219 -1.74 2.79 -1.99
C THR A 219 -2.87 3.81 -1.94
N LYS A 220 -2.50 5.07 -1.70
CA LYS A 220 -3.40 6.21 -1.48
C LYS A 220 -2.90 7.48 -2.19
N PHE A 221 -2.09 7.33 -3.24
CA PHE A 221 -1.62 8.46 -4.05
C PHE A 221 -2.73 8.95 -4.97
N LYS A 222 -3.49 9.98 -4.55
CA LYS A 222 -4.65 10.48 -5.29
C LYS A 222 -4.34 10.77 -6.76
N ARG A 223 -3.25 11.49 -7.06
CA ARG A 223 -2.84 11.86 -8.42
C ARG A 223 -2.56 10.64 -9.32
N VAL A 224 -2.10 9.54 -8.73
CA VAL A 224 -1.92 8.27 -9.46
C VAL A 224 -3.28 7.63 -9.70
N LEU A 225 -4.09 7.46 -8.66
CA LEU A 225 -5.40 6.80 -8.73
C LEU A 225 -6.45 7.54 -9.57
N ASP A 226 -6.30 8.87 -9.73
CA ASP A 226 -7.13 9.69 -10.63
C ASP A 226 -6.91 9.32 -12.11
N LYS A 227 -5.71 8.85 -12.46
CA LYS A 227 -5.28 8.60 -13.85
C LYS A 227 -5.12 7.13 -14.18
N TYR A 228 -4.59 6.34 -13.23
CA TYR A 228 -4.10 5.00 -13.44
C TYR A 228 -4.48 4.09 -12.27
N TYR A 229 -4.52 2.79 -12.51
CA TYR A 229 -4.70 1.79 -11.46
C TYR A 229 -3.45 0.90 -11.32
N PRO A 230 -2.77 0.93 -10.16
CA PRO A 230 -1.63 0.04 -9.91
C PRO A 230 -2.04 -1.43 -9.83
N LEU A 231 -1.29 -2.32 -10.49
CA LEU A 231 -1.50 -3.77 -10.45
C LEU A 231 -0.32 -4.54 -9.84
N GLU A 232 0.86 -3.93 -9.84
CA GLU A 232 2.05 -4.41 -9.15
C GLU A 232 2.73 -3.21 -8.50
N ILE A 233 3.08 -3.32 -7.22
CA ILE A 233 3.71 -2.26 -6.44
C ILE A 233 4.90 -2.85 -5.70
N THR A 234 6.07 -2.27 -5.88
CA THR A 234 7.27 -2.53 -5.08
C THR A 234 7.57 -1.31 -4.23
N GLU A 235 7.54 -1.50 -2.91
CA GLU A 235 7.85 -0.49 -1.91
C GLU A 235 9.22 -0.78 -1.28
N THR A 236 10.07 0.25 -1.24
CA THR A 236 11.36 0.25 -0.53
C THR A 236 11.46 1.49 0.35
N ASN A 237 12.37 1.48 1.32
CA ASN A 237 12.70 2.66 2.11
C ASN A 237 14.21 2.80 2.34
N ASP A 238 14.61 3.97 2.80
CA ASP A 238 16.02 4.30 3.05
C ASP A 238 16.51 3.89 4.45
N ALA A 239 15.60 3.58 5.38
CA ALA A 239 15.94 3.22 6.74
C ALA A 239 16.49 1.79 6.85
N VAL A 240 15.83 0.82 6.21
CA VAL A 240 16.24 -0.58 6.17
C VAL A 240 16.43 -0.99 4.72
N LYS A 241 17.67 -1.26 4.34
CA LYS A 241 18.06 -1.60 2.97
C LYS A 241 18.06 -3.12 2.75
N GLY A 242 18.11 -3.53 1.48
CA GLY A 242 18.27 -4.94 1.12
C GLY A 242 16.99 -5.76 1.08
N TYR A 243 15.82 -5.13 1.13
CA TYR A 243 14.54 -5.80 0.94
C TYR A 243 13.55 -4.96 0.14
N GLU A 244 12.56 -5.65 -0.40
CA GLU A 244 11.41 -5.09 -1.10
C GLU A 244 10.11 -5.61 -0.47
N LYS A 245 9.13 -4.73 -0.33
CA LYS A 245 7.75 -5.10 -0.02
C LYS A 245 6.96 -5.07 -1.32
N MET A 246 6.50 -6.22 -1.78
CA MET A 246 5.81 -6.35 -3.05
C MET A 246 4.31 -6.56 -2.82
N TYR A 247 3.48 -5.86 -3.58
CA TYR A 247 2.05 -6.08 -3.68
C TYR A 247 1.74 -6.47 -5.11
N THR A 248 1.32 -7.71 -5.32
CA THR A 248 1.06 -8.24 -6.67
C THR A 248 -0.39 -8.68 -6.75
N VAL A 249 -1.06 -8.26 -7.82
CA VAL A 249 -2.42 -8.70 -8.10
C VAL A 249 -2.45 -10.20 -8.40
N THR A 250 -3.30 -10.93 -7.68
CA THR A 250 -3.46 -12.39 -7.84
C THR A 250 -4.74 -12.73 -8.60
N GLU A 251 -5.79 -11.93 -8.45
CA GLU A 251 -7.12 -12.11 -9.02
C GLU A 251 -7.68 -10.76 -9.46
N ILE A 252 -8.25 -10.72 -10.67
CA ILE A 252 -9.01 -9.57 -11.21
C ILE A 252 -10.21 -10.14 -11.96
N ASP A 253 -11.41 -9.86 -11.47
CA ASP A 253 -12.68 -10.04 -12.21
C ASP A 253 -13.49 -8.77 -11.96
N LEU A 254 -13.34 -7.76 -12.83
CA LEU A 254 -14.00 -6.45 -12.67
C LEU A 254 -14.95 -6.20 -13.84
N LYS A 255 -16.17 -5.77 -13.51
CA LYS A 255 -17.26 -5.53 -14.46
C LYS A 255 -17.87 -4.14 -14.27
#